data_AF-A0A350YV60-F1
#
_entry.id   AF-A0A350YV60-F1
#
_cell.length_a   1.000
_cell.length_b   1.000
_cell.length_c   1.000
_cell.angle_alpha   90.00
_cell.angle_beta   90.00
_cell.angle_gamma   90.00
#
_symmetry.space_group_name_H-M   'P 1'
#
loop_
_entity.id
_entity.type
_entity.pdbx_description
1 polymer ?
#
loop_
_entity_poly.entity_id
_entity_poly.type
_entity_poly.pdbx_seq_one_letter_code
_entity_poly.pdbx_strand_id
1 'polypeptide(L)'
;MTHELPRIVFVSLDSGSAETDPVLKTLESVRRWEEEGENVLGLHRNKHWYRTHELAYTLLRNFVADFRLEEARHYFAHVNSAKCCENKPGREQASQILFDNCRRFIPGELEILDPDIIITQGKWGKLAIDRVFPQLVSPDYIPESLSEVKVIVINNHPVIWIETFHPRYTGFHTKNRSHYSQYEMIVLELMTRISSNHFLPITDSIVTPNLNSEVLEKQNSNKHIYKRERQMTNRFDQKVIGYKELIEYPDYPSSEYPTKADCEGYTYISMVQLCNIAEKLNQKRKIVCDAFGGDNGDIPVQSDRQAWKWKQPGHKRKKFVLISAAEKYFREAGIDWK
;
A
#
# COMPACT_ATOMS: atom_id res chain seq x y z
N MET A 1 11.62 -24.51 18.23
CA MET A 1 11.23 -25.50 17.19
C MET A 1 11.92 -25.07 15.91
N THR A 2 12.44 -25.99 15.10
CA THR A 2 13.06 -25.63 13.81
C THR A 2 12.13 -26.08 12.69
N HIS A 3 11.48 -25.14 12.00
CA HIS A 3 10.76 -25.42 10.76
C HIS A 3 11.64 -25.04 9.56
N GLU A 4 11.51 -25.77 8.46
CA GLU A 4 12.37 -25.64 7.28
C GLU A 4 12.15 -24.33 6.51
N LEU A 5 10.96 -23.73 6.63
CA LEU A 5 10.57 -22.51 5.93
C LEU A 5 10.18 -21.41 6.93
N PRO A 6 10.46 -20.13 6.63
CA PRO A 6 9.99 -19.04 7.46
C PRO A 6 8.46 -18.94 7.40
N ARG A 7 7.82 -18.79 8.57
CA ARG A 7 6.38 -18.64 8.74
C ARG A 7 6.02 -17.16 8.60
N ILE A 8 5.25 -16.85 7.55
CA ILE A 8 4.87 -15.47 7.22
C ILE A 8 3.41 -15.22 7.58
N VAL A 9 3.16 -14.13 8.30
CA VAL A 9 1.80 -13.64 8.58
C VAL A 9 1.63 -12.23 8.05
N PHE A 10 0.64 -12.04 7.18
CA PHE A 10 0.17 -10.72 6.79
C PHE A 10 -0.98 -10.26 7.70
N VAL A 11 -0.90 -9.04 8.20
CA VAL A 11 -1.97 -8.39 8.97
C VAL A 11 -2.47 -7.16 8.22
N SER A 12 -3.63 -7.29 7.60
CA SER A 12 -4.23 -6.27 6.73
C SER A 12 -5.39 -5.53 7.43
N LEU A 13 -6.15 -4.75 6.66
CA LEU A 13 -7.30 -3.95 7.11
C LEU A 13 -8.54 -4.83 7.33
N ASP A 14 -9.72 -4.40 6.88
CA ASP A 14 -10.91 -5.24 6.75
C ASP A 14 -11.02 -5.79 5.32
N SER A 15 -11.88 -6.79 5.10
CA SER A 15 -12.04 -7.40 3.77
C SER A 15 -12.66 -6.46 2.72
N GLY A 16 -13.22 -5.30 3.14
CA GLY A 16 -13.89 -4.31 2.29
C GLY A 16 -15.25 -4.76 1.74
N SER A 17 -15.42 -6.06 1.52
CA SER A 17 -16.70 -6.73 1.27
C SER A 17 -16.65 -8.13 1.85
N ALA A 18 -17.79 -8.66 2.25
CA ALA A 18 -17.94 -10.03 2.71
C ALA A 18 -19.26 -10.61 2.20
N GLU A 19 -19.25 -11.93 1.97
CA GLU A 19 -20.45 -12.71 1.76
C GLU A 19 -21.44 -12.49 2.93
N THR A 20 -22.71 -12.34 2.59
CA THR A 20 -23.80 -12.09 3.53
C THR A 20 -24.54 -13.36 3.91
N ASP A 21 -24.53 -14.38 3.06
CA ASP A 21 -25.15 -15.68 3.36
C ASP A 21 -24.27 -16.46 4.36
N PRO A 22 -24.74 -16.73 5.59
CA PRO A 22 -23.97 -17.48 6.58
C PRO A 22 -23.57 -18.89 6.11
N VAL A 23 -24.34 -19.52 5.22
CA VAL A 23 -24.02 -20.84 4.66
C VAL A 23 -22.76 -20.80 3.79
N LEU A 24 -22.47 -19.64 3.19
CA LEU A 24 -21.29 -19.42 2.36
C LEU A 24 -20.13 -18.79 3.14
N LYS A 25 -20.31 -18.50 4.44
CA LYS A 25 -19.27 -17.96 5.34
C LYS A 25 -18.55 -19.05 6.13
N THR A 26 -18.32 -20.20 5.52
CA THR A 26 -17.55 -21.30 6.13
C THR A 26 -16.07 -21.21 5.75
N LEU A 27 -15.22 -21.89 6.51
CA LEU A 27 -13.79 -21.96 6.19
C LEU A 27 -13.58 -22.63 4.82
N GLU A 28 -14.37 -23.65 4.49
CA GLU A 28 -14.29 -24.36 3.21
C GLU A 28 -14.62 -23.44 2.02
N SER A 29 -15.62 -22.55 2.19
CA SER A 29 -15.97 -21.58 1.16
C SER A 29 -14.87 -20.54 0.94
N VAL A 30 -14.24 -20.07 2.02
CA VAL A 30 -13.07 -19.18 1.93
C VAL A 30 -11.90 -19.88 1.23
N ARG A 31 -11.58 -21.12 1.62
CA ARG A 31 -10.51 -21.90 0.99
C ARG A 31 -10.76 -22.11 -0.49
N ARG A 32 -11.98 -22.49 -0.89
CA ARG A 32 -12.33 -22.63 -2.31
C ARG A 32 -12.10 -21.33 -3.08
N TRP A 33 -12.44 -20.18 -2.50
CA TRP A 33 -12.26 -18.91 -3.19
C TRP A 33 -10.77 -18.49 -3.26
N GLU A 34 -10.07 -18.50 -2.13
CA GLU A 34 -8.70 -17.98 -2.00
C GLU A 34 -7.63 -18.96 -2.54
N GLU A 35 -7.82 -20.27 -2.34
CA GLU A 35 -6.85 -21.31 -2.75
C GLU A 35 -7.14 -21.86 -4.15
N GLU A 36 -8.40 -21.97 -4.58
CA GLU A 36 -8.74 -22.65 -5.83
C GLU A 36 -9.26 -21.70 -6.92
N GLY A 37 -10.06 -20.70 -6.54
CA GLY A 37 -10.76 -19.82 -7.49
C GLY A 37 -9.95 -18.62 -7.98
N GLU A 38 -9.04 -18.11 -7.16
CA GLU A 38 -8.32 -16.88 -7.47
C GLU A 38 -7.10 -17.14 -8.39
N ASN A 39 -7.15 -16.63 -9.62
CA ASN A 39 -6.01 -16.66 -10.55
C ASN A 39 -5.11 -15.44 -10.30
N VAL A 40 -4.12 -15.61 -9.41
CA VAL A 40 -3.15 -14.57 -9.03
C VAL A 40 -2.45 -13.97 -10.25
N LEU A 41 -2.06 -14.78 -11.24
CA LEU A 41 -1.37 -14.30 -12.45
C LEU A 41 -2.27 -13.45 -13.35
N GLY A 42 -3.59 -13.66 -13.29
CA GLY A 42 -4.58 -12.87 -14.01
C GLY A 42 -4.94 -11.55 -13.32
N LEU A 43 -4.48 -11.33 -12.08
CA LEU A 43 -4.76 -10.10 -11.36
C LEU A 43 -3.94 -8.93 -11.90
N HIS A 44 -4.60 -7.77 -11.99
CA HIS A 44 -3.88 -6.54 -12.27
C HIS A 44 -2.84 -6.29 -11.18
N ARG A 45 -1.61 -5.91 -11.54
CA ARG A 45 -0.48 -5.79 -10.60
C ARG A 45 -0.76 -4.84 -9.43
N ASN A 46 -1.61 -3.83 -9.62
CA ASN A 46 -1.98 -2.89 -8.56
C ASN A 46 -3.09 -3.40 -7.62
N LYS A 47 -3.55 -4.66 -7.78
CA LYS A 47 -4.48 -5.27 -6.84
C LYS A 47 -3.74 -5.66 -5.56
N HIS A 48 -4.42 -5.43 -4.45
CA HIS A 48 -3.92 -5.77 -3.12
C HIS A 48 -3.43 -7.21 -3.02
N TRP A 49 -4.21 -8.16 -3.53
CA TRP A 49 -3.90 -9.58 -3.43
C TRP A 49 -2.67 -9.98 -4.25
N TYR A 50 -2.52 -9.44 -5.46
CA TYR A 50 -1.31 -9.63 -6.28
C TYR A 50 -0.05 -9.14 -5.54
N ARG A 51 -0.11 -7.96 -4.90
CA ARG A 51 1.05 -7.40 -4.19
C ARG A 51 1.41 -8.17 -2.93
N THR A 52 0.41 -8.71 -2.24
CA THR A 52 0.62 -9.61 -1.09
C THR A 52 1.36 -10.86 -1.54
N HIS A 53 0.92 -11.47 -2.64
CA HIS A 53 1.60 -12.62 -3.26
C HIS A 53 3.01 -12.27 -3.73
N GLU A 54 3.19 -11.12 -4.39
CA GLU A 54 4.50 -10.66 -4.89
C GLU A 54 5.50 -10.51 -3.75
N LEU A 55 5.08 -9.96 -2.60
CA LEU A 55 5.94 -9.83 -1.42
C LEU A 55 6.24 -11.19 -0.80
N ALA A 56 5.22 -12.02 -0.55
CA ALA A 56 5.42 -13.36 0.01
C ALA A 56 6.36 -14.20 -0.88
N TYR A 57 6.13 -14.19 -2.19
CA TYR A 57 7.00 -14.83 -3.18
C TYR A 57 8.45 -14.35 -3.07
N THR A 58 8.64 -13.04 -3.02
CA THR A 58 9.99 -12.45 -2.95
C THR A 58 10.74 -12.88 -1.69
N LEU A 59 10.05 -12.99 -0.55
CA LEU A 59 10.68 -13.42 0.71
C LEU A 59 10.97 -14.92 0.74
N LEU A 60 10.19 -15.75 0.05
CA LEU A 60 10.23 -17.21 0.14
C LEU A 60 11.02 -17.90 -0.99
N ARG A 61 11.24 -17.24 -2.13
CA ARG A 61 11.85 -17.86 -3.32
C ARG A 61 13.26 -18.43 -3.14
N ASN A 62 13.98 -18.05 -2.09
CA ASN A 62 15.29 -18.63 -1.76
C ASN A 62 15.22 -19.87 -0.87
N PHE A 63 14.04 -20.15 -0.31
CA PHE A 63 13.81 -21.28 0.60
C PHE A 63 13.06 -22.44 -0.07
N VAL A 64 12.39 -22.17 -1.19
CA VAL A 64 11.61 -23.17 -1.94
C VAL A 64 12.13 -23.25 -3.37
N ALA A 65 12.64 -24.42 -3.77
CA ALA A 65 13.11 -24.66 -5.13
C ALA A 65 11.95 -24.59 -6.13
N ASP A 66 12.21 -24.01 -7.31
CA ASP A 66 11.24 -23.85 -8.40
C ASP A 66 9.94 -23.13 -7.99
N PHE A 67 9.99 -22.31 -6.95
CA PHE A 67 8.83 -21.62 -6.40
C PHE A 67 8.23 -20.64 -7.40
N ARG A 68 6.90 -20.63 -7.50
CA ARG A 68 6.16 -19.73 -8.40
C ARG A 68 5.29 -18.76 -7.63
N LEU A 69 5.01 -17.61 -8.24
CA LEU A 69 4.25 -16.53 -7.62
C LEU A 69 2.85 -16.98 -7.17
N GLU A 70 2.16 -17.78 -7.99
CA GLU A 70 0.82 -18.30 -7.72
C GLU A 70 0.78 -19.30 -6.56
N GLU A 71 1.91 -19.91 -6.21
CA GLU A 71 2.02 -20.87 -5.12
C GLU A 71 2.15 -20.18 -3.76
N ALA A 72 2.46 -18.87 -3.74
CA ALA A 72 2.71 -18.13 -2.51
C ALA A 72 1.59 -18.22 -1.48
N ARG A 73 0.32 -18.30 -1.91
CA ARG A 73 -0.86 -18.48 -1.03
C ARG A 73 -0.78 -19.66 -0.08
N HIS A 74 0.02 -20.69 -0.40
CA HIS A 74 0.15 -21.89 0.43
C HIS A 74 1.20 -21.73 1.54
N TYR A 75 1.95 -20.62 1.55
CA TYR A 75 3.12 -20.42 2.41
C TYR A 75 3.01 -19.21 3.35
N PHE A 76 1.88 -18.50 3.34
CA PHE A 76 1.62 -17.44 4.31
C PHE A 76 0.22 -17.54 4.87
N ALA A 77 0.04 -17.08 6.11
CA ALA A 77 -1.26 -16.80 6.66
C ALA A 77 -1.60 -15.32 6.44
N HIS A 78 -2.87 -15.02 6.18
CA HIS A 78 -3.36 -13.66 6.04
C HIS A 78 -4.52 -13.44 7.00
N VAL A 79 -4.34 -12.50 7.93
CA VAL A 79 -5.36 -12.09 8.89
C VAL A 79 -5.69 -10.62 8.71
N ASN A 80 -6.89 -10.26 9.12
CA ASN A 80 -7.38 -8.89 9.08
C ASN A 80 -7.41 -8.31 10.50
N SER A 81 -7.01 -7.05 10.65
CA SER A 81 -7.09 -6.31 11.92
C SER A 81 -8.54 -6.12 12.39
N ALA A 82 -9.51 -6.07 11.45
CA ALA A 82 -10.93 -6.19 11.73
C ALA A 82 -11.45 -7.59 11.36
N LYS A 83 -12.22 -8.21 12.25
CA LYS A 83 -12.75 -9.58 12.06
C LYS A 83 -14.09 -9.65 11.35
N CYS A 84 -14.71 -8.50 11.13
CA CYS A 84 -15.98 -8.38 10.43
C CYS A 84 -15.84 -7.34 9.31
N CYS A 85 -16.76 -7.40 8.34
CA CYS A 85 -16.89 -6.39 7.32
C CYS A 85 -18.22 -5.65 7.51
N GLU A 86 -18.18 -4.32 7.48
CA GLU A 86 -19.39 -3.50 7.54
C GLU A 86 -20.15 -3.46 6.21
N ASN A 87 -19.59 -4.06 5.15
CA ASN A 87 -20.15 -4.07 3.79
C ASN A 87 -20.55 -2.67 3.31
N LYS A 88 -19.70 -1.68 3.56
CA LYS A 88 -19.96 -0.32 3.12
C LYS A 88 -19.99 -0.23 1.59
N PRO A 89 -20.81 0.68 1.02
CA PRO A 89 -20.83 0.93 -0.42
C PRO A 89 -19.42 1.19 -0.96
N GLY A 90 -19.15 0.73 -2.19
CA GLY A 90 -17.85 0.95 -2.83
C GLY A 90 -16.67 0.17 -2.22
N ARG A 91 -16.93 -0.79 -1.32
CA ARG A 91 -15.90 -1.50 -0.55
C ARG A 91 -15.02 -0.55 0.27
N GLU A 92 -15.67 0.48 0.81
CA GLU A 92 -15.05 1.41 1.75
C GLU A 92 -14.59 0.67 3.01
N GLN A 93 -13.54 1.21 3.61
CA GLN A 93 -12.98 0.66 4.83
C GLN A 93 -13.99 0.69 5.99
N ALA A 94 -13.93 -0.33 6.85
CA ALA A 94 -14.70 -0.36 8.09
C ALA A 94 -14.42 0.85 8.99
N SER A 95 -15.35 1.13 9.90
CA SER A 95 -15.23 2.22 10.86
C SER A 95 -14.11 1.95 11.87
N GLN A 96 -13.48 3.01 12.39
CA GLN A 96 -12.43 2.91 13.39
C GLN A 96 -12.83 2.05 14.61
N ILE A 97 -14.08 2.21 15.09
CA ILE A 97 -14.57 1.47 16.25
C ILE A 97 -14.50 -0.06 16.04
N LEU A 98 -14.65 -0.54 14.80
CA LEU A 98 -14.50 -1.97 14.52
C LEU A 98 -13.05 -2.43 14.70
N PHE A 99 -12.08 -1.66 14.20
CA PHE A 99 -10.66 -1.96 14.38
C PHE A 99 -10.26 -1.90 15.85
N ASP A 100 -10.70 -0.87 16.57
CA ASP A 100 -10.41 -0.70 18.00
C ASP A 100 -10.95 -1.88 18.82
N ASN A 101 -12.18 -2.34 18.53
CA ASN A 101 -12.78 -3.49 19.20
C ASN A 101 -12.09 -4.82 18.85
N CYS A 102 -11.64 -4.97 17.60
CA CYS A 102 -11.01 -6.20 17.13
C CYS A 102 -9.52 -6.30 17.50
N ARG A 103 -8.85 -5.19 17.82
CA ARG A 103 -7.41 -5.13 18.11
C ARG A 103 -6.97 -6.16 19.15
N ARG A 104 -7.79 -6.42 20.17
CA ARG A 104 -7.48 -7.38 21.24
C ARG A 104 -7.33 -8.84 20.80
N PHE A 105 -7.82 -9.21 19.62
CA PHE A 105 -7.75 -10.59 19.12
C PHE A 105 -6.42 -10.89 18.42
N ILE A 106 -5.78 -9.86 17.85
CA ILE A 106 -4.58 -10.02 17.03
C ILE A 106 -3.39 -10.60 17.79
N PRO A 107 -3.10 -10.22 19.05
CA PRO A 107 -1.98 -10.79 19.79
C PRO A 107 -2.09 -12.31 19.93
N GLY A 108 -3.27 -12.80 20.35
CA GLY A 108 -3.51 -14.24 20.52
C GLY A 108 -3.48 -15.01 19.19
N GLU A 109 -3.93 -14.41 18.09
CA GLU A 109 -3.78 -15.03 16.76
C GLU A 109 -2.31 -15.16 16.35
N LEU A 110 -1.49 -14.14 16.61
CA LEU A 110 -0.06 -14.17 16.30
C LEU A 110 0.69 -15.15 17.19
N GLU A 111 0.33 -15.27 18.48
CA GLU A 111 0.89 -16.29 19.37
C GLU A 111 0.54 -17.72 18.91
N ILE A 112 -0.67 -17.94 18.36
CA ILE A 112 -1.06 -19.24 17.80
C ILE A 112 -0.34 -19.52 16.48
N LEU A 113 -0.25 -18.51 15.61
CA LEU A 113 0.38 -18.64 14.30
C LEU A 113 1.90 -18.72 14.37
N ASP A 114 2.50 -18.27 15.47
CA ASP A 114 3.92 -18.38 15.81
C ASP A 114 4.84 -18.01 14.62
N PRO A 115 4.75 -16.77 14.08
CA PRO A 115 5.42 -16.37 12.84
C PRO A 115 6.88 -15.98 13.06
N ASP A 116 7.75 -16.21 12.07
CA ASP A 116 9.08 -15.58 12.01
C ASP A 116 9.02 -14.17 11.42
N ILE A 117 8.02 -13.92 10.56
CA ILE A 117 7.87 -12.69 9.81
C ILE A 117 6.42 -12.22 9.87
N ILE A 118 6.23 -10.98 10.28
CA ILE A 118 4.96 -10.28 10.28
C ILE A 118 5.05 -9.12 9.31
N ILE A 119 4.05 -9.01 8.43
CA ILE A 119 3.92 -7.90 7.49
C ILE A 119 2.59 -7.22 7.74
N THR A 120 2.64 -5.97 8.19
CA THR A 120 1.43 -5.17 8.41
C THR A 120 1.12 -4.33 7.17
N GLN A 121 -0.14 -4.30 6.73
CA GLN A 121 -0.57 -3.59 5.53
C GLN A 121 -1.54 -2.46 5.89
N GLY A 122 -1.01 -1.23 5.95
CA GLY A 122 -1.76 -0.03 6.26
C GLY A 122 -1.83 0.30 7.75
N LYS A 123 -2.44 1.45 8.06
CA LYS A 123 -2.47 2.03 9.41
C LYS A 123 -2.99 1.06 10.47
N TRP A 124 -4.09 0.36 10.19
CA TRP A 124 -4.75 -0.48 11.19
C TRP A 124 -4.06 -1.83 11.39
N GLY A 125 -3.46 -2.39 10.33
CA GLY A 125 -2.55 -3.53 10.48
C GLY A 125 -1.37 -3.20 11.40
N LYS A 126 -0.74 -2.02 11.19
CA LYS A 126 0.34 -1.54 12.07
C LYS A 126 -0.13 -1.36 13.51
N LEU A 127 -1.21 -0.60 13.72
CA LEU A 127 -1.73 -0.32 15.06
C LEU A 127 -2.15 -1.59 15.79
N ALA A 128 -2.55 -2.65 15.09
CA ALA A 128 -2.90 -3.91 15.72
C ALA A 128 -1.74 -4.57 16.48
N ILE A 129 -0.49 -4.23 16.15
CA ILE A 129 0.73 -4.85 16.69
C ILE A 129 1.57 -3.84 17.46
N ASP A 130 1.42 -2.54 17.17
CA ASP A 130 2.20 -1.48 17.80
C ASP A 130 2.08 -1.53 19.33
N ARG A 131 3.25 -1.63 19.99
CA ARG A 131 3.44 -1.73 21.45
C ARG A 131 2.75 -2.94 22.12
N VAL A 132 2.32 -3.93 21.34
CA VAL A 132 1.75 -5.18 21.88
C VAL A 132 2.86 -6.11 22.36
N PHE A 133 3.90 -6.25 21.54
CA PHE A 133 5.02 -7.16 21.81
C PHE A 133 6.28 -6.36 22.17
N PRO A 134 7.16 -6.92 23.02
CA PRO A 134 8.47 -6.31 23.29
C PRO A 134 9.25 -6.12 22.00
N GLN A 135 9.82 -4.92 21.80
CA GLN A 135 10.68 -4.64 20.67
C GLN A 135 12.15 -4.80 21.09
N LEU A 136 12.93 -5.47 20.24
CA LEU A 136 14.37 -5.60 20.40
C LEU A 136 15.10 -4.42 19.76
N VAL A 137 16.34 -4.19 20.20
CA VAL A 137 17.29 -3.32 19.50
C VAL A 137 17.46 -3.85 18.07
N SER A 138 17.45 -2.93 17.09
CA SER A 138 17.65 -3.32 15.70
C SER A 138 19.03 -3.98 15.54
N PRO A 139 19.10 -5.20 15.01
CA PRO A 139 20.37 -5.87 14.79
C PRO A 139 21.15 -5.20 13.66
N ASP A 140 22.45 -5.46 13.63
CA ASP A 140 23.43 -4.87 12.70
C ASP A 140 23.15 -5.13 11.21
N TYR A 141 22.45 -6.22 10.89
CA TYR A 141 22.08 -6.57 9.51
C TYR A 141 20.83 -5.86 9.00
N ILE A 142 20.13 -5.08 9.84
CA ILE A 142 19.01 -4.24 9.41
C ILE A 142 19.54 -2.81 9.28
N PRO A 143 19.63 -2.26 8.05
CA PRO A 143 20.08 -0.88 7.84
C PRO A 143 19.20 0.13 8.59
N GLU A 144 19.81 1.14 9.21
CA GLU A 144 19.09 2.22 9.88
C GLU A 144 18.13 2.98 8.95
N SER A 145 18.41 2.98 7.64
CA SER A 145 17.54 3.56 6.62
C SER A 145 16.18 2.86 6.49
N LEU A 146 16.07 1.60 6.94
CA LEU A 146 14.84 0.81 6.90
C LEU A 146 14.05 0.90 8.21
N SER A 147 13.68 2.12 8.58
CA SER A 147 12.88 2.42 9.78
C SER A 147 11.56 1.63 9.91
N GLU A 148 11.02 1.11 8.81
CA GLU A 148 9.82 0.28 8.82
C GLU A 148 10.04 -1.19 9.19
N VAL A 149 11.29 -1.64 9.27
CA VAL A 149 11.62 -3.01 9.69
C VAL A 149 12.05 -2.98 11.15
N LYS A 150 11.42 -3.82 11.96
CA LYS A 150 11.65 -3.95 13.39
C LYS A 150 11.84 -5.41 13.75
N VAL A 151 12.39 -5.66 14.93
CA VAL A 151 12.41 -6.99 15.54
C VAL A 151 11.61 -6.93 16.83
N ILE A 152 10.62 -7.81 16.96
CA ILE A 152 9.80 -7.97 18.17
C ILE A 152 9.95 -9.39 18.72
N VAL A 153 9.43 -9.63 19.93
CA VAL A 153 9.45 -10.95 20.57
C VAL A 153 8.03 -11.51 20.67
N ILE A 154 7.82 -12.68 20.09
CA ILE A 154 6.59 -13.49 20.25
C ILE A 154 7.04 -14.88 20.69
N ASN A 155 6.34 -15.51 21.64
CA ASN A 155 6.65 -16.85 22.14
C ASN A 155 8.15 -17.11 22.48
N ASN A 156 8.83 -16.08 23.01
CA ASN A 156 10.26 -16.10 23.34
C ASN A 156 11.21 -16.30 22.15
N HIS A 157 10.82 -15.93 20.94
CA HIS A 157 11.72 -15.89 19.79
C HIS A 157 11.62 -14.55 19.03
N PRO A 158 12.70 -14.13 18.34
CA PRO A 158 12.68 -12.93 17.53
C PRO A 158 11.77 -13.12 16.31
N VAL A 159 11.02 -12.06 15.99
CA VAL A 159 10.13 -11.98 14.83
C VAL A 159 10.42 -10.69 14.08
N ILE A 160 10.69 -10.78 12.79
CA ILE A 160 10.78 -9.60 11.93
C ILE A 160 9.38 -9.02 11.75
N TRP A 161 9.24 -7.73 12.00
CA TRP A 161 8.03 -6.97 11.71
C TRP A 161 8.31 -5.92 10.64
N ILE A 162 7.68 -6.06 9.47
CA ILE A 162 7.75 -5.12 8.35
C ILE A 162 6.46 -4.30 8.30
N GLU A 163 6.58 -2.99 8.49
CA GLU A 163 5.50 -2.04 8.32
C GLU A 163 5.35 -1.62 6.85
N THR A 164 4.22 -1.94 6.25
CA THR A 164 3.91 -1.52 4.88
C THR A 164 2.72 -0.60 4.83
N PHE A 165 2.72 0.33 3.88
CA PHE A 165 1.49 0.99 3.49
C PHE A 165 0.51 -0.04 2.92
N HIS A 166 -0.78 0.22 2.96
CA HIS A 166 -1.72 -0.68 2.29
C HIS A 166 -1.42 -0.66 0.78
N PRO A 167 -1.40 -1.81 0.07
CA PRO A 167 -1.04 -1.88 -1.36
C PRO A 167 -1.87 -1.03 -2.34
N ARG A 168 -2.97 -0.41 -1.88
CA ARG A 168 -3.74 0.57 -2.67
C ARG A 168 -3.12 1.97 -2.63
N TYR A 169 -2.22 2.23 -1.68
CA TYR A 169 -1.61 3.53 -1.47
C TYR A 169 -0.23 3.61 -2.10
N THR A 170 0.00 4.79 -2.66
CA THR A 170 1.24 5.34 -3.19
C THR A 170 2.52 5.00 -2.44
N GLY A 171 2.49 5.16 -1.12
CA GLY A 171 3.63 4.86 -0.26
C GLY A 171 4.10 3.41 -0.38
N PHE A 172 3.21 2.46 -0.68
CA PHE A 172 3.59 1.07 -0.86
C PHE A 172 4.52 0.90 -2.04
N HIS A 173 4.22 1.55 -3.16
CA HIS A 173 5.01 1.41 -4.39
C HIS A 173 6.31 2.19 -4.35
N THR A 174 6.26 3.40 -3.80
CA THR A 174 7.42 4.31 -3.76
C THR A 174 8.41 3.97 -2.65
N LYS A 175 7.92 3.42 -1.52
CA LYS A 175 8.75 3.08 -0.36
C LYS A 175 8.90 1.57 -0.17
N ASN A 176 7.80 0.85 0.10
CA ASN A 176 7.93 -0.56 0.50
C ASN A 176 8.42 -1.45 -0.66
N ARG A 177 7.88 -1.28 -1.86
CA ARG A 177 8.20 -2.13 -3.00
C ARG A 177 9.64 -1.98 -3.47
N SER A 178 10.20 -0.77 -3.43
CA SER A 178 11.60 -0.52 -3.76
C SER A 178 12.57 -1.16 -2.76
N HIS A 179 12.10 -1.53 -1.56
CA HIS A 179 12.89 -2.18 -0.51
C HIS A 179 12.76 -3.71 -0.49
N TYR A 180 12.02 -4.34 -1.41
CA TYR A 180 11.79 -5.81 -1.39
C TYR A 180 13.06 -6.64 -1.36
N SER A 181 14.08 -6.29 -2.15
CA SER A 181 15.36 -7.00 -2.14
C SER A 181 16.07 -6.88 -0.80
N GLN A 182 15.91 -5.76 -0.10
CA GLN A 182 16.50 -5.57 1.23
C GLN A 182 15.74 -6.39 2.28
N TYR A 183 14.41 -6.46 2.19
CA TYR A 183 13.59 -7.32 3.05
C TYR A 183 13.97 -8.80 2.89
N GLU A 184 14.17 -9.25 1.65
CA GLU A 184 14.63 -10.60 1.32
C GLU A 184 15.99 -10.91 1.97
N MET A 185 16.96 -10.01 1.86
CA MET A 185 18.28 -10.18 2.49
C MET A 185 18.20 -10.22 4.02
N ILE A 186 17.38 -9.38 4.63
CA ILE A 186 17.16 -9.35 6.09
C ILE A 186 16.56 -10.68 6.56
N VAL A 187 15.57 -11.21 5.83
CA VAL A 187 14.94 -12.50 6.16
C VAL A 187 15.95 -13.64 6.04
N LEU A 188 16.75 -13.69 4.97
CA LEU A 188 17.80 -14.69 4.80
C LEU A 188 18.80 -14.69 5.95
N GLU A 189 19.24 -13.51 6.36
CA GLU A 189 20.20 -13.35 7.46
C GLU A 189 19.60 -13.78 8.79
N LEU A 190 18.34 -13.40 9.10
CA LEU A 190 17.66 -13.86 10.31
C LEU A 190 17.60 -15.39 10.35
N MET A 191 17.11 -16.02 9.28
CA MET A 191 16.94 -17.48 9.25
C MET A 191 18.27 -18.22 9.37
N THR A 192 19.34 -17.66 8.80
CA THR A 192 20.71 -18.18 8.94
C THR A 192 21.19 -18.12 10.39
N ARG A 193 20.96 -16.99 11.09
CA ARG A 193 21.36 -16.81 12.50
C ARG A 193 20.56 -17.70 13.45
N ILE A 194 19.25 -17.85 13.23
CA ILE A 194 18.38 -18.75 14.00
C ILE A 194 18.89 -20.19 13.85
N SER A 195 19.17 -20.64 12.63
CA SER A 195 19.65 -22.00 12.36
C SER A 195 21.05 -22.28 12.95
N SER A 196 21.88 -21.25 13.06
CA SER A 196 23.26 -21.36 13.55
C SER A 196 23.39 -21.22 15.08
N ASN A 197 22.27 -21.15 15.83
CA ASN A 197 22.23 -20.89 17.27
C ASN A 197 23.05 -19.66 17.71
N HIS A 198 23.26 -18.70 16.81
CA HIS A 198 24.04 -17.47 17.07
C HIS A 198 23.19 -16.36 17.70
N PHE A 199 21.97 -16.66 18.14
CA PHE A 199 21.13 -15.69 18.82
C PHE A 199 21.57 -15.54 20.29
N LEU A 200 22.08 -14.36 20.62
CA LEU A 200 22.40 -13.94 21.97
C LEU A 200 21.13 -13.99 22.87
N PRO A 201 21.28 -14.17 24.20
CA PRO A 201 20.15 -14.20 25.12
C PRO A 201 19.28 -12.94 24.95
N ILE A 202 17.98 -13.15 24.69
CA ILE A 202 16.96 -12.11 24.44
C ILE A 202 16.91 -11.05 25.56
N THR A 203 17.37 -11.40 26.76
CA THR A 203 17.27 -10.58 27.97
C THR A 203 18.05 -9.26 27.91
N ASP A 204 19.13 -9.19 27.12
CA ASP A 204 20.03 -8.02 27.14
C ASP A 204 19.71 -6.98 26.06
N SER A 205 18.70 -7.23 25.22
CA SER A 205 18.42 -6.45 24.00
C SER A 205 17.01 -5.87 23.91
N ILE A 206 16.21 -5.96 24.98
CA ILE A 206 14.85 -5.40 25.00
C ILE A 206 14.91 -3.88 25.18
N VAL A 207 14.32 -3.15 24.24
CA VAL A 207 14.09 -1.71 24.40
C VAL A 207 12.92 -1.54 25.36
N THR A 208 13.17 -1.04 26.57
CA THR A 208 12.09 -0.69 27.50
C THR A 208 11.32 0.51 26.93
N PRO A 209 10.01 0.39 26.68
CA PRO A 209 9.21 1.54 26.26
C PRO A 209 9.18 2.54 27.42
N ASN A 210 9.70 3.74 27.20
CA ASN A 210 9.59 4.83 28.15
C ASN A 210 8.10 5.25 28.24
N LEU A 211 7.42 4.90 29.35
CA LEU A 211 5.97 5.09 29.55
C LEU A 211 5.51 6.56 29.65
N ASN A 212 6.41 7.54 29.49
CA ASN A 212 6.13 8.95 29.79
C ASN A 212 5.65 9.81 28.61
N SER A 213 5.18 9.24 27.49
CA SER A 213 4.66 10.04 26.35
C SER A 213 3.13 10.03 26.18
N GLU A 214 2.37 9.60 27.18
CA GLU A 214 0.90 9.49 27.11
C GLU A 214 0.11 10.79 27.41
N VAL A 215 0.76 11.95 27.39
CA VAL A 215 0.09 13.24 27.60
C VAL A 215 0.32 14.17 26.42
N LEU A 216 -0.19 13.85 25.22
CA LEU A 216 -0.53 14.89 24.23
C LEU A 216 -1.37 14.41 23.03
N GLU A 217 -2.31 13.47 23.17
CA GLU A 217 -3.19 13.12 22.03
C GLU A 217 -4.61 12.76 22.49
N LYS A 218 -5.24 13.67 23.24
CA LYS A 218 -6.69 13.68 23.45
C LYS A 218 -7.20 15.08 23.23
N GLN A 219 -7.56 15.40 21.99
CA GLN A 219 -8.65 16.33 21.70
C GLN A 219 -9.00 16.30 20.21
N ASN A 220 -10.25 15.89 19.95
CA ASN A 220 -11.13 16.26 18.83
C ASN A 220 -11.66 15.10 17.98
N SER A 221 -12.50 14.31 18.63
CA SER A 221 -13.60 13.58 17.99
C SER A 221 -14.84 14.49 17.87
N ASN A 222 -15.31 14.78 16.64
CA ASN A 222 -16.67 14.44 16.14
C ASN A 222 -17.28 15.39 15.08
N LYS A 223 -18.05 14.75 14.17
CA LYS A 223 -19.12 15.23 13.25
C LYS A 223 -18.66 15.97 11.97
N HIS A 224 -19.16 15.73 10.74
CA HIS A 224 -20.46 15.22 10.27
C HIS A 224 -20.41 14.66 8.81
N ILE A 225 -21.11 13.54 8.56
CA ILE A 225 -22.07 13.18 7.48
C ILE A 225 -21.80 13.53 5.99
N TYR A 226 -21.79 12.47 5.17
CA TYR A 226 -21.80 12.41 3.68
C TYR A 226 -23.20 12.54 3.04
N LYS A 227 -23.26 13.05 1.80
CA LYS A 227 -24.40 12.87 0.87
C LYS A 227 -23.95 12.64 -0.59
N ARG A 228 -24.06 11.36 -1.00
CA ARG A 228 -24.51 10.71 -2.26
C ARG A 228 -24.30 11.37 -3.66
N GLU A 229 -23.67 10.59 -4.55
CA GLU A 229 -23.54 10.72 -6.01
C GLU A 229 -24.84 10.44 -6.82
N ARG A 230 -24.85 10.86 -8.11
CA ARG A 230 -25.62 10.23 -9.20
C ARG A 230 -24.83 10.15 -10.53
N GLN A 231 -24.56 8.92 -10.94
CA GLN A 231 -24.69 8.24 -12.24
C GLN A 231 -24.62 8.97 -13.62
N MET A 232 -23.72 8.42 -14.46
CA MET A 232 -23.90 7.83 -15.82
C MET A 232 -23.72 8.62 -17.15
N THR A 233 -22.86 8.02 -18.00
CA THR A 233 -22.90 7.75 -19.47
C THR A 233 -22.26 8.67 -20.53
N ASN A 234 -21.68 7.99 -21.53
CA ASN A 234 -20.85 8.40 -22.68
C ASN A 234 -21.48 9.42 -23.66
N ARG A 235 -20.68 10.37 -24.18
CA ARG A 235 -20.59 10.75 -25.63
C ARG A 235 -19.46 11.75 -25.90
N PHE A 236 -18.88 11.63 -27.09
CA PHE A 236 -17.72 12.33 -27.64
C PHE A 236 -17.93 13.85 -27.79
N ASP A 237 -16.82 14.60 -27.65
CA ASP A 237 -16.60 16.04 -27.94
C ASP A 237 -17.34 17.10 -27.12
N GLN A 238 -17.73 16.80 -25.87
CA GLN A 238 -18.01 17.87 -24.93
C GLN A 238 -16.70 18.45 -24.39
N LYS A 239 -16.44 19.72 -24.71
CA LYS A 239 -15.44 20.50 -23.98
C LYS A 239 -15.95 20.72 -22.56
N VAL A 240 -15.14 20.36 -21.58
CA VAL A 240 -15.47 20.46 -20.16
C VAL A 240 -14.70 21.61 -19.53
N ILE A 241 -15.34 22.31 -18.59
CA ILE A 241 -14.75 23.39 -17.79
C ILE A 241 -14.52 22.86 -16.37
N GLY A 242 -13.48 23.36 -15.70
CA GLY A 242 -13.15 23.01 -14.32
C GLY A 242 -12.26 21.76 -14.19
N TYR A 243 -12.11 21.31 -12.95
CA TYR A 243 -11.24 20.17 -12.61
C TYR A 243 -12.04 18.98 -12.09
N LYS A 244 -11.53 17.78 -12.37
CA LYS A 244 -11.96 16.56 -11.66
C LYS A 244 -11.36 16.53 -10.27
N GLU A 245 -12.06 15.98 -9.29
CA GLU A 245 -11.55 15.87 -7.92
C GLU A 245 -10.84 14.53 -7.70
N LEU A 246 -9.61 14.62 -7.20
CA LEU A 246 -8.90 13.49 -6.64
C LEU A 246 -9.20 13.42 -5.16
N ILE A 247 -9.89 12.35 -4.78
CA ILE A 247 -10.19 12.03 -3.38
C ILE A 247 -8.88 11.72 -2.64
N GLU A 248 -7.93 11.08 -3.32
CA GLU A 248 -6.63 10.68 -2.78
C GLU A 248 -5.47 11.29 -3.60
N TYR A 249 -4.32 11.46 -2.96
CA TYR A 249 -3.12 11.95 -3.63
C TYR A 249 -2.59 10.86 -4.57
N PRO A 250 -2.56 11.08 -5.89
CA PRO A 250 -2.22 10.01 -6.84
C PRO A 250 -0.72 9.75 -6.86
N ASP A 251 -0.33 8.54 -7.25
CA ASP A 251 1.04 8.25 -7.65
C ASP A 251 1.36 8.93 -8.97
N TYR A 252 2.57 9.48 -9.03
CA TYR A 252 3.16 10.03 -10.22
C TYR A 252 4.69 9.90 -10.11
N PRO A 253 5.43 9.97 -11.23
CA PRO A 253 6.88 9.85 -11.21
C PRO A 253 7.54 10.83 -10.24
N SER A 254 8.64 10.46 -9.60
CA SER A 254 9.33 11.33 -8.63
C SER A 254 10.22 12.40 -9.30
N SER A 255 10.73 12.10 -10.51
CA SER A 255 11.61 13.01 -11.28
C SER A 255 10.90 14.30 -11.64
N GLU A 256 11.60 15.43 -11.60
CA GLU A 256 11.07 16.72 -12.05
C GLU A 256 10.82 16.76 -13.57
N TYR A 257 11.57 15.96 -14.33
CA TYR A 257 11.51 15.84 -15.79
C TYR A 257 11.39 14.36 -16.18
N PRO A 258 10.29 13.68 -15.86
CA PRO A 258 10.18 12.25 -16.14
C PRO A 258 10.14 12.01 -17.65
N THR A 259 10.92 11.04 -18.10
CA THR A 259 10.84 10.47 -19.44
C THR A 259 9.55 9.66 -19.58
N LYS A 260 9.22 9.24 -20.80
CA LYS A 260 8.10 8.34 -21.03
C LYS A 260 8.31 7.00 -20.29
N ALA A 261 9.53 6.49 -20.27
CA ALA A 261 9.89 5.28 -19.52
C ALA A 261 9.70 5.46 -18.00
N ASP A 262 10.05 6.64 -17.45
CA ASP A 262 9.83 6.94 -16.03
C ASP A 262 8.33 6.99 -15.66
N CYS A 263 7.47 7.22 -16.65
CA CYS A 263 6.02 7.24 -16.49
C CYS A 263 5.37 5.85 -16.60
N GLU A 264 6.14 4.81 -16.97
CA GLU A 264 5.60 3.46 -17.11
C GLU A 264 5.06 2.93 -15.77
N GLY A 265 3.80 2.49 -15.77
CA GLY A 265 3.10 2.01 -14.57
C GLY A 265 2.41 3.10 -13.75
N TYR A 266 2.59 4.38 -14.06
CA TYR A 266 1.84 5.48 -13.43
C TYR A 266 0.59 5.83 -14.23
N THR A 267 -0.46 6.29 -13.53
CA THR A 267 -1.68 6.81 -14.19
C THR A 267 -1.61 8.32 -14.39
N TYR A 268 -0.98 9.03 -13.44
CA TYR A 268 -0.94 10.47 -13.40
C TYR A 268 0.48 11.00 -13.53
N ILE A 269 0.59 12.21 -14.07
CA ILE A 269 1.76 13.07 -13.98
C ILE A 269 1.30 14.41 -13.39
N SER A 270 2.13 15.05 -12.56
CA SER A 270 1.77 16.36 -12.04
C SER A 270 1.75 17.40 -13.16
N MET A 271 0.87 18.39 -13.07
CA MET A 271 0.81 19.49 -14.02
C MET A 271 2.15 20.25 -14.10
N VAL A 272 2.88 20.32 -12.98
CA VAL A 272 4.20 20.97 -12.94
C VAL A 272 5.20 20.21 -13.79
N GLN A 273 5.29 18.89 -13.63
CA GLN A 273 6.18 18.05 -14.44
C GLN A 273 5.82 18.11 -15.93
N LEU A 274 4.52 18.06 -16.26
CA LEU A 274 4.07 18.21 -17.64
C LEU A 274 4.55 19.54 -18.25
N CYS A 275 4.39 20.65 -17.53
CA CYS A 275 4.89 21.95 -17.97
C CYS A 275 6.42 22.00 -18.07
N ASN A 276 7.14 21.35 -17.13
CA ASN A 276 8.60 21.28 -17.14
C ASN A 276 9.13 20.50 -18.36
N ILE A 277 8.49 19.37 -18.70
CA ILE A 277 8.81 18.58 -19.90
C ILE A 277 8.61 19.44 -21.15
N ALA A 278 7.45 20.11 -21.25
CA ALA A 278 7.14 20.95 -22.40
C ALA A 278 8.14 22.09 -22.58
N GLU A 279 8.53 22.76 -21.48
CA GLU A 279 9.53 23.83 -21.49
C GLU A 279 10.90 23.34 -21.94
N LYS A 280 11.33 22.16 -21.44
CA LYS A 280 12.56 21.49 -21.88
C LYS A 280 12.53 21.14 -23.38
N LEU A 281 11.35 20.96 -23.95
CA LEU A 281 11.11 20.67 -25.37
C LEU A 281 10.73 21.94 -26.17
N ASN A 282 11.14 23.12 -25.69
CA ASN A 282 10.95 24.44 -26.32
C ASN A 282 9.49 24.88 -26.49
N GLN A 283 8.57 24.37 -25.68
CA GLN A 283 7.17 24.80 -25.66
C GLN A 283 6.87 25.63 -24.41
N LYS A 284 6.22 26.79 -24.58
CA LYS A 284 5.86 27.67 -23.46
C LYS A 284 4.90 26.95 -22.50
N ARG A 285 5.23 26.97 -21.19
CA ARG A 285 4.40 26.37 -20.12
C ARG A 285 2.93 26.74 -20.20
N LYS A 286 2.61 28.00 -20.54
CA LYS A 286 1.22 28.49 -20.65
C LYS A 286 0.42 27.70 -21.67
N ILE A 287 1.00 27.40 -22.83
CA ILE A 287 0.31 26.69 -23.92
C ILE A 287 -0.14 25.31 -23.45
N VAL A 288 0.72 24.62 -22.70
CA VAL A 288 0.42 23.29 -22.15
C VAL A 288 -0.58 23.39 -21.00
N CYS A 289 -0.41 24.34 -20.10
CA CYS A 289 -1.36 24.57 -19.00
C CYS A 289 -2.77 24.82 -19.54
N ASP A 290 -2.91 25.68 -20.55
CA ASP A 290 -4.19 26.01 -21.19
C ASP A 290 -4.83 24.77 -21.86
N ALA A 291 -4.02 23.91 -22.48
CA ALA A 291 -4.50 22.67 -23.11
C ALA A 291 -5.10 21.64 -22.13
N PHE A 292 -4.87 21.81 -20.84
CA PHE A 292 -5.39 20.96 -19.76
C PHE A 292 -6.20 21.75 -18.71
N GLY A 293 -6.80 22.88 -19.12
CA GLY A 293 -7.72 23.66 -18.29
C GLY A 293 -6.99 24.70 -17.45
N GLY A 294 -6.16 25.52 -18.11
CA GLY A 294 -5.43 26.64 -17.51
C GLY A 294 -6.31 27.55 -16.65
N ASP A 295 -5.68 28.46 -15.88
CA ASP A 295 -6.38 29.45 -15.04
C ASP A 295 -7.51 28.85 -14.19
N ASN A 296 -7.16 28.00 -13.22
CA ASN A 296 -8.14 27.36 -12.33
C ASN A 296 -9.23 26.50 -13.02
N GLY A 297 -9.06 26.13 -14.28
CA GLY A 297 -9.99 25.26 -15.01
C GLY A 297 -10.91 26.05 -15.92
N ASP A 298 -10.68 27.36 -16.07
CA ASP A 298 -11.60 28.28 -16.75
C ASP A 298 -11.54 28.13 -18.28
N ILE A 299 -10.48 27.49 -18.81
CA ILE A 299 -10.35 27.19 -20.24
C ILE A 299 -11.04 25.85 -20.56
N PRO A 300 -12.04 25.80 -21.47
CA PRO A 300 -12.68 24.56 -21.88
C PRO A 300 -11.71 23.62 -22.59
N VAL A 301 -11.62 22.37 -22.14
CA VAL A 301 -10.72 21.35 -22.70
C VAL A 301 -11.44 20.09 -23.11
N GLN A 302 -10.80 19.27 -23.95
CA GLN A 302 -11.28 17.92 -24.22
C GLN A 302 -11.41 17.13 -22.91
N SER A 303 -12.42 16.28 -22.82
CA SER A 303 -12.77 15.56 -21.59
C SER A 303 -11.65 14.64 -21.06
N ASP A 304 -10.81 14.12 -21.95
CA ASP A 304 -9.60 13.34 -21.64
C ASP A 304 -8.43 14.20 -21.13
N ARG A 305 -8.38 15.48 -21.52
CA ARG A 305 -7.39 16.48 -21.05
C ARG A 305 -7.80 17.23 -19.79
N GLN A 306 -8.97 16.93 -19.23
CA GLN A 306 -9.39 17.58 -18.00
C GLN A 306 -8.44 17.23 -16.84
N ALA A 307 -7.79 18.26 -16.28
CA ALA A 307 -6.91 18.08 -15.15
C ALA A 307 -7.68 17.71 -13.87
N TRP A 308 -7.00 16.97 -13.01
CA TRP A 308 -7.48 16.55 -11.71
C TRP A 308 -6.86 17.41 -10.61
N LYS A 309 -7.66 17.88 -9.66
CA LYS A 309 -7.22 18.65 -8.49
C LYS A 309 -7.23 17.75 -7.26
N TRP A 310 -6.16 17.82 -6.49
CA TRP A 310 -6.12 17.28 -5.13
C TRP A 310 -5.97 18.43 -4.13
N LYS A 311 -6.78 18.39 -3.07
CA LYS A 311 -6.82 19.44 -2.04
C LYS A 311 -6.90 18.80 -0.65
N GLN A 312 -5.89 19.03 0.17
CA GLN A 312 -5.89 18.72 1.59
C GLN A 312 -5.92 20.03 2.40
N PRO A 313 -6.73 20.14 3.47
CA PRO A 313 -6.69 21.29 4.36
C PRO A 313 -5.25 21.57 4.85
N GLY A 314 -4.81 22.82 4.77
CA GLY A 314 -3.46 23.22 5.17
C GLY A 314 -2.36 23.03 4.12
N HIS A 315 -2.66 22.40 2.97
CA HIS A 315 -1.68 22.20 1.89
C HIS A 315 -2.00 23.02 0.64
N LYS A 316 -0.95 23.40 -0.10
CA LYS A 316 -1.10 24.00 -1.43
C LYS A 316 -1.77 23.00 -2.37
N ARG A 317 -2.79 23.48 -3.09
CA ARG A 317 -3.50 22.72 -4.12
C ARG A 317 -2.53 22.18 -5.16
N LYS A 318 -2.63 20.89 -5.48
CA LYS A 318 -1.85 20.22 -6.52
C LYS A 318 -2.75 19.76 -7.65
N LYS A 319 -2.21 19.75 -8.87
CA LYS A 319 -2.93 19.42 -10.10
C LYS A 319 -2.20 18.29 -10.82
N PHE A 320 -2.97 17.37 -11.40
CA PHE A 320 -2.51 16.18 -12.08
C PHE A 320 -3.22 16.02 -13.41
N VAL A 321 -2.59 15.37 -14.36
CA VAL A 321 -3.23 14.95 -15.62
C VAL A 321 -2.96 13.47 -15.86
N LEU A 322 -3.78 12.82 -16.68
CA LEU A 322 -3.53 11.45 -17.10
C LEU A 322 -2.29 11.41 -18.00
N ILE A 323 -1.40 10.44 -17.77
CA ILE A 323 -0.21 10.25 -18.63
C ILE A 323 -0.63 9.97 -20.08
N SER A 324 -1.67 9.18 -20.30
CA SER A 324 -2.21 8.92 -21.64
C SER A 324 -2.68 10.21 -22.36
N ALA A 325 -3.23 11.16 -21.62
CA ALA A 325 -3.64 12.45 -22.17
C ALA A 325 -2.43 13.35 -22.48
N ALA A 326 -1.40 13.32 -21.63
CA ALA A 326 -0.12 14.00 -21.87
C ALA A 326 0.59 13.44 -23.12
N GLU A 327 0.66 12.12 -23.28
CA GLU A 327 1.24 11.48 -24.47
C GLU A 327 0.50 11.86 -25.75
N LYS A 328 -0.84 11.84 -25.71
CA LYS A 328 -1.68 12.24 -26.83
C LYS A 328 -1.44 13.71 -27.19
N TYR A 329 -1.35 14.58 -26.19
CA TYR A 329 -1.04 16.00 -26.39
C TYR A 329 0.31 16.22 -27.08
N PHE A 330 1.40 15.62 -26.55
CA PHE A 330 2.73 15.79 -27.15
C PHE A 330 2.78 15.26 -28.58
N ARG A 331 2.13 14.12 -28.84
CA ARG A 331 2.00 13.57 -30.20
C ARG A 331 1.28 14.53 -31.16
N GLU A 332 0.15 15.10 -30.74
CA GLU A 332 -0.59 16.08 -31.55
C GLU A 332 0.18 17.39 -31.75
N ALA A 333 1.01 17.77 -30.78
CA ALA A 333 1.88 18.94 -30.88
C ALA A 333 3.16 18.69 -31.73
N GLY A 334 3.38 17.46 -32.23
CA GLY A 334 4.59 17.09 -32.95
C GLY A 334 5.84 17.03 -32.08
N ILE A 335 5.67 16.80 -30.77
CA ILE A 335 6.73 16.76 -29.77
C ILE A 335 7.04 15.31 -29.42
N ASP A 336 8.32 14.93 -29.54
CA ASP A 336 8.81 13.60 -29.17
C ASP A 336 9.18 13.57 -27.68
N TRP A 337 8.23 13.14 -26.84
CA TRP A 337 8.48 12.88 -25.43
C TRP A 337 9.09 11.49 -25.26
N LYS A 338 10.42 11.47 -25.22
CA LYS A 338 11.25 10.26 -25.05
C LYS A 338 11.14 9.67 -23.66
#